data_AF-A0A7S2R3G3-F1
#
_entry.id   AF-A0A7S2R3G3-F1
#
_cell.length_a   1.000
_cell.length_b   1.000
_cell.length_c   1.000
_cell.angle_alpha   90.00
_cell.angle_beta   90.00
_cell.angle_gamma   90.00
#
_symmetry.space_group_name_H-M   'P 1'
#
loop_
_entity.id
_entity.type
_entity.pdbx_description
1 polymer ?
#
loop_
_entity_poly.entity_id
_entity_poly.type
_entity_poly.pdbx_seq_one_letter_code
_entity_poly.pdbx_strand_id
1 'polypeptide(L)'
;LVYAGEVELLKQTIKEMEKDHGHGKDSYERRISELEGRLHEEEQKVFQMEGERRKLQNTIQELRGNVRVFARLRPFLPNDKRGPDEESAITVNVDGLSMSIVDPNKEGQQRKEHKFTFDKAFAAHQGQEEVFQEVSEFVQSALDGFNVTLFSYGQT
;
A
#
# COMPACT_ATOMS: atom_id res chain seq x y z
N LEU A 1 43.23 -5.99 -66.57
CA LEU A 1 44.15 -5.78 -65.43
C LEU A 1 43.56 -4.83 -64.38
N VAL A 2 42.98 -3.67 -64.76
CA VAL A 2 42.35 -2.72 -63.81
C VAL A 2 41.22 -3.35 -62.97
N TYR A 3 40.28 -4.06 -63.61
CA TYR A 3 39.16 -4.72 -62.92
C TYR A 3 39.58 -5.83 -61.92
N ALA A 4 40.78 -6.40 -62.05
CA ALA A 4 41.22 -7.44 -61.14
C ALA A 4 41.60 -6.87 -59.76
N GLY A 5 42.24 -5.69 -59.73
CA GLY A 5 42.59 -5.00 -58.50
C GLY A 5 41.37 -4.45 -57.74
N GLU A 6 40.35 -3.98 -58.47
CA GLU A 6 39.09 -3.51 -57.85
C GLU A 6 38.30 -4.65 -57.21
N VAL A 7 38.25 -5.82 -57.86
CA VAL A 7 37.60 -7.02 -57.32
C VAL A 7 38.31 -7.53 -56.06
N GLU A 8 39.64 -7.43 -56.02
CA GLU A 8 40.43 -7.85 -54.86
C GLU A 8 40.23 -6.91 -53.67
N LEU A 9 40.14 -5.59 -53.92
CA LEU A 9 39.79 -4.59 -52.91
C LEU A 9 38.38 -4.83 -52.34
N LEU A 10 37.38 -5.06 -53.20
CA LEU A 10 36.01 -5.33 -52.74
C LEU A 10 35.92 -6.58 -51.85
N LYS A 11 36.66 -7.64 -52.20
CA LYS A 11 36.73 -8.86 -51.39
C LYS A 11 37.34 -8.60 -50.02
N GLN A 12 38.34 -7.73 -49.95
CA GLN A 12 38.96 -7.34 -48.69
C GLN A 12 37.98 -6.53 -47.83
N THR A 13 37.26 -5.56 -48.40
CA THR A 13 36.26 -4.78 -47.67
C THR A 13 35.10 -5.64 -47.17
N ILE A 14 34.62 -6.60 -47.96
CA ILE A 14 33.58 -7.55 -47.52
C ILE A 14 34.07 -8.36 -46.32
N LYS A 15 35.31 -8.86 -46.36
CA LYS A 15 35.90 -9.62 -45.26
C LYS A 15 36.06 -8.79 -43.98
N GLU A 16 36.41 -7.51 -44.10
CA GLU A 16 36.49 -6.58 -42.98
C GLU A 16 35.10 -6.28 -42.39
N MET A 17 34.08 -6.02 -43.24
CA MET A 17 32.71 -5.82 -42.79
C MET A 17 32.11 -7.06 -42.12
N GLU A 18 32.37 -8.27 -42.64
CA GLU A 18 31.94 -9.54 -42.02
C GLU A 18 32.56 -9.72 -40.64
N LYS A 19 33.83 -9.35 -40.49
CA LYS A 19 34.55 -9.41 -39.21
C LYS A 19 34.00 -8.40 -38.20
N ASP A 20 33.74 -7.16 -38.61
CA ASP A 20 33.18 -6.13 -37.75
C ASP A 20 31.73 -6.46 -37.34
N HIS A 21 30.94 -7.01 -38.26
CA HIS A 21 29.59 -7.48 -37.95
C HIS A 21 29.59 -8.68 -37.00
N GLY A 22 30.53 -9.61 -37.15
CA GLY A 22 30.75 -10.73 -36.24
C GLY A 22 31.13 -10.25 -34.82
N HIS A 23 32.07 -9.32 -34.71
CA HIS A 23 32.43 -8.73 -33.42
C HIS A 23 31.27 -7.96 -32.77
N GLY A 24 30.49 -7.22 -33.57
CA GLY A 24 29.28 -6.56 -33.09
C GLY A 24 28.29 -7.57 -32.52
N LYS A 25 28.00 -8.63 -33.27
CA LYS A 25 27.11 -9.72 -32.84
C LYS A 25 27.58 -10.38 -31.55
N ASP A 26 28.85 -10.75 -31.45
CA ASP A 26 29.43 -11.34 -30.23
C ASP A 26 29.34 -10.38 -29.03
N SER A 27 29.54 -9.08 -29.26
CA SER A 27 29.40 -8.05 -28.23
C SER A 27 27.95 -7.95 -27.74
N TYR A 28 26.97 -8.00 -28.65
CA TYR A 28 25.55 -7.98 -28.28
C TYR A 28 25.14 -9.25 -27.54
N GLU A 29 25.58 -10.43 -27.99
CA GLU A 29 25.28 -11.71 -27.33
C GLU A 29 25.84 -11.77 -25.90
N ARG A 30 27.07 -11.29 -25.69
CA ARG A 30 27.65 -11.16 -24.33
C ARG A 30 26.83 -10.22 -23.45
N ARG A 31 26.40 -9.09 -24.01
CA ARG A 31 25.61 -8.11 -23.25
C ARG A 31 24.23 -8.63 -22.88
N ILE A 32 23.58 -9.37 -23.79
CA ILE A 32 22.29 -10.03 -23.51
C ILE A 32 22.47 -11.05 -22.38
N SER A 33 23.48 -11.91 -22.46
CA SER A 33 23.74 -12.91 -21.42
C SER A 33 24.05 -12.28 -20.05
N GLU A 34 24.81 -11.17 -20.03
CA GLU A 34 25.06 -10.41 -18.80
C GLU A 34 23.76 -9.81 -18.22
N LEU A 35 22.92 -9.22 -19.07
CA LEU A 35 21.65 -8.61 -18.66
C LEU A 35 20.65 -9.67 -18.16
N GLU A 36 20.57 -10.82 -18.82
CA GLU A 36 19.74 -11.95 -18.39
C GLU A 36 20.20 -12.49 -17.03
N GLY A 37 21.51 -12.63 -16.81
CA GLY A 37 22.05 -13.03 -15.51
C GLY A 37 21.67 -12.04 -14.40
N ARG A 38 21.83 -10.74 -14.66
CA ARG A 38 21.43 -9.69 -13.71
C ARG A 38 19.93 -9.65 -13.45
N LEU A 39 19.11 -9.84 -14.48
CA LEU A 39 17.66 -9.90 -14.34
C LEU A 39 17.26 -11.07 -13.44
N HIS A 40 17.84 -12.25 -13.67
CA HIS A 40 17.57 -13.42 -12.85
C HIS A 40 17.97 -13.22 -11.37
N GLU A 41 19.14 -12.62 -11.12
CA GLU A 41 19.57 -12.29 -9.77
C GLU A 41 18.61 -11.31 -9.08
N GLU A 42 18.15 -10.27 -9.78
CA GLU A 42 17.19 -9.31 -9.22
C GLU A 42 15.81 -9.94 -8.98
N GLU A 43 15.32 -10.79 -9.89
CA GLU A 43 14.07 -11.53 -9.70
C GLU A 43 14.13 -12.43 -8.46
N GLN A 44 15.24 -13.13 -8.24
CA GLN A 44 15.45 -13.94 -7.04
C GLN A 44 15.46 -13.09 -5.77
N LYS A 45 16.10 -11.92 -5.79
CA LYS A 45 16.09 -11.00 -4.65
C LYS A 45 14.68 -10.49 -4.35
N VAL A 46 13.93 -10.07 -5.37
CA VAL A 46 12.54 -9.60 -5.20
C VAL A 46 11.67 -10.71 -4.60
N PHE A 47 11.82 -11.95 -5.07
CA PHE A 47 11.09 -13.08 -4.52
C PHE A 47 11.41 -13.33 -3.03
N GLN A 48 12.68 -13.28 -2.65
CA GLN A 48 13.11 -13.44 -1.25
C GLN A 48 12.56 -12.31 -0.37
N MET A 49 12.69 -11.06 -0.82
CA MET A 49 12.19 -9.88 -0.10
C MET A 49 10.67 -9.91 0.08
N GLU A 50 9.91 -10.33 -0.93
CA GLU A 50 8.46 -10.51 -0.80
C GLU A 50 8.12 -11.59 0.24
N GLY A 51 8.87 -12.69 0.28
CA GLY A 51 8.72 -13.72 1.31
C GLY A 51 8.96 -13.19 2.73
N GLU A 52 9.97 -12.34 2.91
CA GLU A 52 10.25 -11.68 4.19
C GLU A 52 9.18 -10.66 4.56
N ARG A 53 8.75 -9.83 3.59
CA ARG A 53 7.67 -8.85 3.77
C ARG A 53 6.40 -9.53 4.30
N ARG A 54 5.98 -10.65 3.70
CA ARG A 54 4.80 -11.41 4.14
C ARG A 54 4.94 -11.91 5.58
N LYS A 55 6.10 -12.46 5.94
CA LYS A 55 6.37 -12.96 7.31
C LYS A 55 6.31 -11.82 8.33
N LEU A 56 7.00 -10.70 8.04
CA LEU A 56 7.02 -9.54 8.92
C LEU A 56 5.63 -8.92 9.07
N GLN A 57 4.90 -8.78 7.97
CA GLN A 57 3.53 -8.27 7.98
C GLN A 57 2.63 -9.13 8.87
N ASN A 58 2.69 -10.46 8.73
CA ASN A 58 1.91 -11.37 9.56
C ASN A 58 2.26 -11.24 11.05
N THR A 59 3.56 -11.20 11.39
CA THR A 59 3.99 -11.00 12.79
C THR A 59 3.47 -9.67 13.34
N ILE A 60 3.50 -8.58 12.56
CA ILE A 60 2.95 -7.28 12.98
C ILE A 60 1.44 -7.38 13.22
N GLN A 61 0.69 -8.05 12.35
CA GLN A 61 -0.75 -8.26 12.53
C GLN A 61 -1.05 -9.05 13.81
N GLU A 62 -0.34 -10.16 14.05
CA GLU A 62 -0.52 -10.99 15.24
C GLU A 62 -0.22 -10.20 16.52
N LEU A 63 0.82 -9.37 16.51
CA LEU A 63 1.18 -8.51 17.65
C LEU A 63 0.16 -7.39 17.90
N ARG A 64 -0.43 -6.81 16.85
CA ARG A 64 -1.50 -5.81 16.96
C ARG A 64 -2.83 -6.42 17.38
N GLY A 65 -3.01 -7.72 17.17
CA GLY A 65 -4.21 -8.47 17.48
C GLY A 65 -5.04 -8.76 16.23
N ASN A 66 -5.53 -10.00 16.14
CA ASN A 66 -6.32 -10.48 15.00
C ASN A 66 -7.74 -9.91 14.94
N VAL A 67 -8.20 -9.28 16.03
CA VAL A 67 -9.50 -8.59 16.11
C VAL A 67 -9.22 -7.16 16.51
N ARG A 68 -9.64 -6.22 15.66
CA ARG A 68 -9.54 -4.78 15.93
C ARG A 68 -10.91 -4.14 15.87
N VAL A 69 -11.21 -3.28 16.82
CA VAL A 69 -12.44 -2.50 16.90
C VAL A 69 -12.10 -1.05 16.70
N PHE A 70 -12.54 -0.53 15.56
CA PHE A 70 -12.45 0.90 15.26
C PHE A 70 -13.79 1.56 15.47
N ALA A 71 -13.78 2.74 16.08
CA ALA A 71 -14.95 3.56 16.20
C ALA A 71 -14.82 4.82 15.35
N ARG A 72 -15.89 5.22 14.69
CA ARG A 72 -15.89 6.43 13.85
C ARG A 72 -17.13 7.26 14.13
N LEU A 73 -16.90 8.52 14.47
CA LEU A 73 -17.95 9.52 14.54
C LEU A 73 -18.29 10.01 13.13
N ARG A 74 -19.56 9.89 12.72
CA ARG A 74 -20.04 10.44 11.45
C ARG A 74 -20.21 11.97 11.57
N PRO A 75 -19.74 12.78 10.61
CA PRO A 75 -20.05 14.19 10.57
C PRO A 75 -21.53 14.44 10.28
N PHE A 76 -22.09 15.50 10.86
CA PHE A 76 -23.46 15.92 10.57
C PHE A 76 -23.61 16.29 9.09
N LEU A 77 -24.67 15.75 8.47
CA LEU A 77 -25.08 16.08 7.12
C LEU A 77 -26.17 17.17 7.13
N PRO A 78 -26.35 17.94 6.05
CA PRO A 78 -27.39 18.97 5.97
C PRO A 78 -28.82 18.45 6.22
N ASN A 79 -29.05 17.16 5.95
CA ASN A 79 -30.37 16.52 6.12
C ASN A 79 -30.65 16.04 7.55
N ASP A 80 -29.70 16.16 8.48
CA ASP A 80 -29.85 15.66 9.86
C ASP A 80 -30.76 16.56 10.74
N LYS A 81 -31.44 17.56 10.15
CA LYS A 81 -32.42 18.46 10.81
C LYS A 81 -31.93 19.05 12.14
N ARG A 82 -30.68 19.48 12.15
CA ARG A 82 -29.95 20.01 13.30
C ARG A 82 -30.17 21.51 13.50
N GLY A 83 -30.12 21.98 14.75
CA GLY A 83 -29.93 23.40 15.04
C GLY A 83 -28.54 23.91 14.59
N PRO A 84 -28.38 25.22 14.29
CA PRO A 84 -27.11 25.78 13.82
C PRO A 84 -25.92 25.56 14.78
N ASP A 85 -26.18 25.53 16.09
CA ASP A 85 -25.15 25.42 17.15
C ASP A 85 -25.32 24.17 18.02
N GLU A 86 -26.03 23.14 17.55
CA GLU A 86 -26.06 21.88 18.30
C GLU A 86 -24.62 21.35 18.36
N GLU A 87 -24.24 20.58 19.37
CA GLU A 87 -22.93 19.89 19.45
C GLU A 87 -23.17 18.38 19.46
N SER A 88 -22.18 17.59 19.03
CA SER A 88 -22.29 16.14 19.14
C SER A 88 -22.26 15.75 20.62
N ALA A 89 -23.21 14.92 21.06
CA ALA A 89 -23.16 14.28 22.38
C ALA A 89 -21.95 13.34 22.54
N ILE A 90 -21.27 13.02 21.43
CA ILE A 90 -20.12 12.14 21.36
C ILE A 90 -18.88 12.95 20.98
N THR A 91 -17.81 12.81 21.75
CA THR A 91 -16.49 13.40 21.47
C THR A 91 -15.43 12.32 21.39
N VAL A 92 -14.47 12.50 20.48
CA VAL A 92 -13.27 11.67 20.40
C VAL A 92 -12.19 12.34 21.24
N ASN A 93 -11.57 11.58 22.14
CA ASN A 93 -10.52 12.09 23.00
C ASN A 93 -9.21 12.31 22.22
N VAL A 94 -8.34 13.17 22.75
CA VAL A 94 -7.07 13.56 22.12
C VAL A 94 -6.12 12.37 21.93
N ASP A 95 -6.32 11.29 22.69
CA ASP A 95 -5.57 10.04 22.54
C ASP A 95 -5.86 9.29 21.23
N GLY A 96 -6.98 9.57 20.56
CA GLY A 96 -7.41 8.85 19.36
C GLY A 96 -7.74 7.38 19.62
N LEU A 97 -7.89 6.99 20.88
CA LEU A 97 -8.15 5.62 21.33
C LEU A 97 -9.45 5.53 22.14
N SER A 98 -10.01 6.65 22.56
CA SER A 98 -11.23 6.65 23.35
C SER A 98 -12.25 7.68 22.88
N MET A 99 -13.52 7.36 23.12
CA MET A 99 -14.64 8.25 22.89
C MET A 99 -15.45 8.41 24.16
N SER A 100 -15.97 9.62 24.36
CA SER A 100 -16.81 9.97 25.49
C SER A 100 -18.19 10.36 24.99
N ILE A 101 -19.22 9.88 25.68
CA ILE A 101 -20.62 10.23 25.43
C ILE A 101 -21.12 11.00 26.64
N VAL A 102 -21.63 12.20 26.41
CA VAL A 102 -22.19 13.08 27.43
C VAL A 102 -23.56 13.55 26.95
N ASP A 103 -24.59 13.24 27.73
CA ASP A 103 -25.97 13.68 27.45
C ASP A 103 -26.06 15.21 27.59
N PRO A 104 -26.29 15.96 26.50
CA PRO A 104 -26.32 17.43 26.57
C PRO A 104 -27.52 17.95 27.34
N ASN A 105 -28.57 17.14 27.55
CA ASN A 105 -29.79 17.56 28.24
C ASN A 105 -29.71 17.39 29.77
N LYS A 106 -28.58 16.86 30.29
CA LYS A 106 -28.39 16.62 31.73
C LYS A 106 -27.28 17.49 32.29
N GLU A 107 -27.64 18.28 33.30
CA GLU A 107 -26.72 19.19 33.98
C GLU A 107 -26.40 18.74 35.42
N GLY A 108 -25.31 19.28 35.98
CA GLY A 108 -24.90 19.05 37.37
C GLY A 108 -24.62 17.58 37.68
N GLN A 109 -25.14 17.10 38.81
CA GLN A 109 -24.92 15.71 39.27
C GLN A 109 -25.53 14.64 38.36
N GLN A 110 -26.41 15.01 37.42
CA GLN A 110 -27.01 14.07 36.47
C GLN A 110 -26.18 13.90 35.19
N ARG A 111 -25.18 14.76 34.97
CA ARG A 111 -24.28 14.68 33.82
C ARG A 111 -23.31 13.51 34.02
N LYS A 112 -23.67 12.34 33.48
CA LYS A 112 -22.78 11.18 33.42
C LYS A 112 -22.04 11.16 32.09
N GLU A 113 -20.72 11.09 32.18
CA GLU A 113 -19.85 10.79 31.05
C GLU A 113 -19.64 9.29 30.95
N HIS A 114 -19.90 8.73 29.77
CA HIS A 114 -19.62 7.34 29.46
C HIS A 114 -18.41 7.27 28.52
N LYS A 115 -17.29 6.73 29.02
CA LYS A 115 -16.05 6.58 28.25
C LYS A 115 -15.88 5.16 27.74
N PHE A 116 -15.54 5.03 26.47
CA PHE A 116 -15.28 3.78 25.77
C PHE A 116 -13.90 3.81 25.11
N THR A 117 -13.20 2.68 25.11
CA THR A 117 -11.86 2.53 24.52
C THR A 117 -11.90 1.57 23.34
N PHE A 118 -11.13 1.88 22.31
CA PHE A 118 -11.06 1.19 21.02
C PHE A 118 -9.60 1.07 20.57
N ASP A 119 -9.34 0.26 19.55
CA ASP A 119 -8.02 0.21 18.92
C ASP A 119 -7.69 1.52 18.20
N LYS A 120 -8.73 2.20 17.69
CA LYS A 120 -8.67 3.55 17.14
C LYS A 120 -10.05 4.19 17.14
N ALA A 121 -10.11 5.48 17.47
CA ALA A 121 -11.31 6.31 17.41
C ALA A 121 -11.09 7.46 16.41
N PHE A 122 -11.98 7.54 15.42
CA PHE A 122 -11.95 8.55 14.36
C PHE A 122 -12.97 9.65 14.63
N ALA A 123 -12.51 10.89 14.67
CA ALA A 123 -13.33 12.08 14.81
C ALA A 123 -14.10 12.40 13.52
N ALA A 124 -15.17 13.21 13.65
CA ALA A 124 -16.05 13.56 12.54
C ALA A 124 -15.35 14.23 11.34
N HIS A 125 -14.23 14.92 11.57
CA HIS A 125 -13.46 15.60 10.54
C HIS A 125 -12.49 14.66 9.79
N GLN A 126 -12.27 13.44 10.30
CA GLN A 126 -11.35 12.49 9.67
C GLN A 126 -12.04 11.78 8.50
N GLY A 127 -11.39 11.87 7.34
CA GLY A 127 -11.89 11.39 6.07
C GLY A 127 -11.79 9.88 5.90
N GLN A 128 -12.13 9.43 4.68
CA GLN A 128 -12.02 8.02 4.31
C GLN A 128 -10.58 7.56 4.14
N GLU A 129 -9.68 8.48 3.78
CA GLU A 129 -8.26 8.17 3.57
C GLU A 129 -7.63 7.71 4.90
N GLU A 130 -7.87 8.46 5.98
CA GLU A 130 -7.34 8.13 7.30
C GLU A 130 -7.91 6.81 7.84
N VAL A 131 -9.18 6.51 7.54
CA VAL A 131 -9.79 5.21 7.87
C VAL A 131 -9.15 4.10 7.05
N PHE A 132 -8.94 4.32 5.75
CA PHE A 132 -8.35 3.33 4.86
C PHE A 132 -6.90 3.02 5.21
N GLN A 133 -6.13 3.99 5.69
CA GLN A 133 -4.75 3.76 6.15
C GLN A 133 -4.69 2.67 7.23
N GLU A 134 -5.62 2.67 8.18
CA GLU A 134 -5.71 1.61 9.21
C GLU A 134 -6.25 0.29 8.66
N VAL A 135 -7.13 0.32 7.65
CA VAL A 135 -7.73 -0.88 7.08
C VAL A 135 -6.82 -1.55 6.03
N SER A 136 -5.90 -0.79 5.43
CA SER A 136 -5.04 -1.22 4.32
C SER A 136 -4.20 -2.46 4.66
N GLU A 137 -3.76 -2.58 5.92
CA GLU A 137 -2.99 -3.72 6.40
C GLU A 137 -3.76 -5.04 6.32
N PHE A 138 -5.08 -5.00 6.54
CA PHE A 138 -5.96 -6.15 6.43
C PHE A 138 -6.19 -6.52 4.97
N VAL A 139 -6.28 -5.53 4.08
CA VAL A 139 -6.33 -5.78 2.63
C VAL A 139 -5.05 -6.48 2.18
N GLN A 140 -3.89 -6.04 2.65
CA GLN A 140 -2.62 -6.69 2.35
C GLN A 140 -2.59 -8.14 2.87
N SER A 141 -3.07 -8.41 4.08
CA SER A 141 -3.19 -9.78 4.60
C SER A 141 -4.10 -10.65 3.73
N ALA A 142 -5.21 -10.10 3.21
CA ALA A 142 -6.07 -10.83 2.28
C ALA A 142 -5.34 -11.17 0.97
N LEU A 143 -4.55 -10.24 0.41
CA LEU A 143 -3.73 -10.48 -0.77
C LEU A 143 -2.62 -11.50 -0.52
N ASP A 144 -2.09 -11.55 0.71
CA ASP A 144 -1.06 -12.51 1.13
C ASP A 144 -1.66 -13.91 1.44
N GLY A 145 -2.99 -14.07 1.32
CA GLY A 145 -3.68 -15.37 1.39
C GLY A 145 -4.42 -15.66 2.69
N PHE A 146 -4.58 -14.66 3.58
CA PHE A 146 -5.30 -14.81 4.83
C PHE A 146 -6.80 -14.49 4.68
N ASN A 147 -7.62 -15.13 5.51
CA ASN A 147 -9.04 -14.81 5.60
C ASN A 147 -9.24 -13.55 6.45
N VAL A 148 -9.84 -12.53 5.84
CA VAL A 148 -10.10 -11.23 6.48
C VAL A 148 -11.59 -10.95 6.41
N THR A 149 -12.17 -10.45 7.49
CA THR A 149 -13.58 -10.05 7.54
C THR A 149 -13.70 -8.65 8.12
N LEU A 150 -14.41 -7.77 7.42
CA LEU A 150 -14.68 -6.40 7.86
C LEU A 150 -16.18 -6.24 8.12
N PHE A 151 -16.53 -5.77 9.31
CA PHE A 151 -17.90 -5.45 9.69
C PHE A 151 -18.04 -3.96 9.95
N SER A 152 -19.12 -3.37 9.43
CA SER A 152 -19.57 -2.04 9.81
C SER A 152 -20.82 -2.17 10.67
N TYR A 153 -20.78 -1.63 11.89
CA TYR A 153 -21.90 -1.62 12.81
C TYR A 153 -22.26 -0.18 13.18
N GLY A 154 -23.55 0.13 13.17
CA GLY A 154 -24.06 1.46 13.50
C GLY A 154 -25.58 1.51 13.40
N GLN A 155 -26.17 2.51 14.04
CA GLN A 155 -27.58 2.83 13.88
C GLN A 155 -27.87 3.31 12.44
N THR A 156 -29.06 2.97 11.92
CA THR A 156 -29.57 3.44 10.64
C THR A 156 -30.02 4.90 10.70
#